data_AF-A0AAY5K891-F1
#
_entry.id   AF-A0AAY5K891-F1
#
_cell.length_a   1.000
_cell.length_b   1.000
_cell.length_c   1.000
_cell.angle_alpha   90.00
_cell.angle_beta   90.00
_cell.angle_gamma   90.00
#
_symmetry.space_group_name_H-M   'P 1'
#
loop_
_entity.id
_entity.type
_entity.pdbx_description
1 polymer ?
#
loop_
_entity_poly.entity_id
_entity_poly.type
_entity_poly.pdbx_seq_one_letter_code
_entity_poly.pdbx_strand_id
1 'polypeptide(L)'
;MFKETAKRFKATAPLLLQSALFRQARISTIRVGNSVHGHRYFNVSCILNAKVLPRKKPRVKVDIPGLERITYADRMHFVPGLAKPFFPVWERDWNDPSHFYSSKLEEMPLHKEKQCFIFSQSTNPLEGVRQALWLTKSNLTKGLPDQVLSLVNNKANQMENLDDRVQNAIRHACLWDTTEEEPSREKYCGTLVRNLLHLCGSLQATHPGLGRRIFAEKYSLAATWSRGDELFQVRGKNGLLLNSMDPLPVVAGKEEIQNTADHILETFYPISPTIDLQRVHVYKELSHTGFKDDYPYPHAHTLFILRAGDTLVNLPPEQLRAKMIMFAFGNALTRAQTLHGTKAGVLEEPIVVQSVATDGQMFQFVVFQLNTTDLQPDEGVKNMVWIDEDQLLYDSAIVCPVLKRKVVHIPAGLSGYKSETFQKLMALYLHGAV
;
A
#
# COMPACT_ATOMS: atom_id res chain seq x y z
N MET A 1 -20.73 -52.18 -18.43
CA MET A 1 -21.19 -53.44 -17.80
C MET A 1 -20.55 -53.56 -16.44
N PHE A 2 -21.37 -53.79 -15.41
CA PHE A 2 -21.05 -53.84 -13.99
C PHE A 2 -20.14 -55.01 -13.57
N LYS A 3 -19.27 -54.77 -12.58
CA LYS A 3 -19.17 -55.42 -11.25
C LYS A 3 -17.83 -54.99 -10.61
N GLU A 4 -17.80 -53.97 -9.76
CA GLU A 4 -17.92 -54.04 -8.29
C GLU A 4 -17.09 -55.15 -7.60
N THR A 5 -16.07 -54.73 -6.85
CA THR A 5 -15.93 -55.08 -5.43
C THR A 5 -15.17 -53.97 -4.69
N ALA A 6 -15.82 -53.47 -3.64
CA ALA A 6 -15.47 -52.33 -2.81
C ALA A 6 -14.71 -52.69 -1.52
N LYS A 7 -14.17 -51.66 -0.84
CA LYS A 7 -14.14 -51.37 0.62
C LYS A 7 -12.81 -50.65 0.95
N ARG A 8 -12.77 -49.49 1.62
CA ARG A 8 -13.48 -49.10 2.85
C ARG A 8 -13.70 -47.58 2.93
N PHE A 9 -14.95 -47.17 3.12
CA PHE A 9 -15.33 -45.96 3.88
C PHE A 9 -16.13 -46.44 5.10
N LYS A 10 -15.82 -45.93 6.29
CA LYS A 10 -16.64 -46.11 7.49
C LYS A 10 -17.47 -44.85 7.71
N ALA A 11 -18.76 -44.96 7.42
CA ALA A 11 -19.81 -44.18 8.05
C ALA A 11 -20.79 -45.18 8.67
N THR A 12 -21.15 -44.95 9.92
CA THR A 12 -22.30 -45.60 10.57
C THR A 12 -23.21 -44.49 11.07
N ALA A 13 -24.34 -44.32 10.39
CA ALA A 13 -25.59 -43.77 10.92
C ALA A 13 -26.54 -44.98 11.23
N PRO A 14 -27.85 -44.87 11.54
CA PRO A 14 -28.71 -43.69 11.74
C PRO A 14 -29.81 -43.80 12.84
N LEU A 15 -30.49 -42.66 13.09
CA LEU A 15 -31.94 -42.39 13.30
C LEU A 15 -32.84 -43.37 14.08
N LEU A 16 -33.57 -42.83 15.08
CA LEU A 16 -35.05 -42.68 15.07
C LEU A 16 -35.57 -41.90 16.30
N LEU A 17 -36.19 -40.75 16.00
CA LEU A 17 -37.50 -40.24 16.48
C LEU A 17 -37.93 -40.37 17.97
N GLN A 18 -38.15 -39.24 18.65
CA GLN A 18 -39.48 -38.71 19.04
C GLN A 18 -39.39 -37.57 20.09
N SER A 19 -40.03 -36.45 19.75
CA SER A 19 -40.85 -35.53 20.59
C SER A 19 -40.40 -35.10 22.00
N ALA A 20 -40.70 -33.82 22.30
CA ALA A 20 -40.69 -33.13 23.61
C ALA A 20 -39.35 -32.42 23.91
N LEU A 21 -39.23 -31.11 24.09
CA LEU A 21 -40.16 -30.02 24.36
C LEU A 21 -39.62 -28.74 23.69
N PHE A 22 -40.22 -28.32 22.58
CA PHE A 22 -40.26 -26.91 22.22
C PHE A 22 -41.19 -26.22 23.24
N ARG A 23 -40.66 -25.89 24.42
CA ARG A 23 -41.32 -24.90 25.28
C ARG A 23 -41.16 -23.57 24.57
N GLN A 24 -42.27 -23.12 23.98
CA GLN A 24 -42.53 -21.79 23.46
C GLN A 24 -41.86 -20.72 24.34
N ALA A 25 -40.67 -20.28 23.94
CA ALA A 25 -40.24 -18.94 24.28
C ALA A 25 -41.06 -18.02 23.38
N ARG A 26 -42.16 -17.48 23.92
CA ARG A 26 -42.94 -16.41 23.29
C ARG A 26 -41.96 -15.31 22.92
N ILE A 27 -41.64 -15.24 21.64
CA ILE A 27 -40.96 -14.11 21.02
C ILE A 27 -41.93 -12.94 21.18
N SER A 28 -41.75 -12.14 22.22
CA SER A 28 -42.34 -10.81 22.27
C SER A 28 -41.51 -9.94 21.33
N THR A 29 -41.77 -10.08 20.03
CA THR A 29 -41.45 -9.06 19.05
C THR A 29 -42.23 -7.81 19.47
N ILE A 30 -41.56 -6.87 20.12
CA ILE A 30 -42.03 -5.49 20.14
C ILE A 30 -41.89 -5.04 18.68
N ARG A 31 -42.98 -5.17 17.92
CA ARG A 31 -43.15 -4.58 16.59
C ARG A 31 -43.01 -3.07 16.74
N VAL A 32 -41.86 -2.54 16.32
CA VAL A 32 -41.75 -1.15 15.92
C VAL A 32 -41.55 -1.17 14.41
N GLY A 33 -42.56 -0.68 13.68
CA GLY A 33 -42.46 -0.22 12.30
C GLY A 33 -42.37 -1.30 11.22
N ASN A 34 -43.43 -1.40 10.41
CA ASN A 34 -43.39 -2.02 9.09
C ASN A 34 -42.36 -1.29 8.20
N SER A 35 -41.20 -1.89 7.99
CA SER A 35 -40.33 -1.58 6.84
C SER A 35 -40.35 -2.78 5.89
N VAL A 36 -40.80 -2.53 4.66
CA VAL A 36 -40.94 -3.52 3.57
C VAL A 36 -39.57 -3.94 2.98
N HIS A 37 -38.46 -3.44 3.53
CA HIS A 37 -37.12 -3.84 3.13
C HIS A 37 -36.50 -4.70 4.23
N GLY A 38 -36.27 -5.97 3.92
CA GLY A 38 -35.66 -6.96 4.82
C GLY A 38 -34.18 -6.65 5.10
N HIS A 39 -33.91 -5.64 5.91
CA HIS A 39 -32.57 -5.39 6.44
C HIS A 39 -32.21 -6.49 7.43
N ARG A 40 -31.29 -7.38 7.04
CA ARG A 40 -30.65 -8.32 7.96
C ARG A 40 -29.60 -7.56 8.76
N TYR A 41 -29.80 -7.45 10.07
CA TYR A 41 -28.75 -6.96 10.96
C TYR A 41 -27.63 -8.00 11.05
N PHE A 42 -26.36 -7.57 10.97
CA PHE A 42 -25.19 -8.44 11.13
C PHE A 42 -25.10 -9.10 12.52
N ASN A 43 -25.85 -8.57 13.49
CA ASN A 43 -25.92 -9.11 14.84
C ASN A 43 -27.20 -9.93 15.00
N VAL A 44 -27.05 -11.25 15.20
CA VAL A 44 -28.12 -12.06 15.78
C VAL A 44 -28.27 -11.61 17.22
N SER A 45 -29.47 -11.17 17.63
CA SER A 45 -29.78 -10.78 19.00
C SER A 45 -29.82 -11.98 19.95
N CYS A 46 -28.74 -12.76 19.98
CA CYS A 46 -28.49 -13.68 21.06
C CYS A 46 -27.81 -12.88 22.16
N ILE A 47 -28.38 -12.98 23.36
CA ILE A 47 -27.96 -12.39 24.64
C ILE A 47 -26.48 -12.67 25.00
N LEU A 48 -25.76 -13.42 24.16
CA LEU A 48 -24.39 -13.89 24.37
C LEU A 48 -23.29 -12.92 23.88
N ASN A 49 -23.50 -12.15 22.80
CA ASN A 49 -22.40 -11.39 22.16
C ASN A 49 -22.56 -9.86 22.21
N ALA A 50 -23.77 -9.34 22.36
CA ALA A 50 -23.99 -7.91 22.56
C ALA A 50 -23.81 -7.55 24.03
N LYS A 51 -23.34 -6.33 24.34
CA LYS A 51 -23.37 -5.81 25.71
C LYS A 51 -24.77 -6.02 26.28
N VAL A 52 -24.87 -6.81 27.35
CA VAL A 52 -26.14 -7.13 27.99
C VAL A 52 -26.85 -5.83 28.30
N LEU A 53 -28.04 -5.65 27.71
CA LEU A 53 -28.84 -4.46 27.99
C LEU A 53 -28.99 -4.33 29.50
N PRO A 54 -28.83 -3.11 30.05
CA PRO A 54 -28.98 -2.91 31.48
C PRO A 54 -30.33 -3.50 31.92
N ARG A 55 -30.31 -4.32 32.98
CA ARG A 55 -31.52 -5.03 33.46
C ARG A 55 -32.68 -4.04 33.51
N LYS A 56 -33.77 -4.34 32.77
CA LYS A 56 -35.00 -3.55 32.84
C LYS A 56 -35.43 -3.49 34.30
N LYS A 57 -35.48 -2.27 34.85
CA LYS A 57 -35.89 -2.05 36.24
C LYS A 57 -37.33 -2.58 36.37
N PRO A 58 -37.59 -3.59 37.23
CA PRO A 58 -38.88 -4.29 37.26
C PRO A 58 -40.05 -3.45 37.78
N ARG A 59 -39.78 -2.26 38.31
CA ARG A 59 -40.78 -1.33 38.85
C ARG A 59 -40.50 0.08 38.30
N VAL A 60 -41.57 0.79 37.93
CA VAL A 60 -41.53 2.22 37.64
C VAL A 60 -41.01 2.91 38.90
N LYS A 61 -39.85 3.57 38.78
CA LYS A 61 -39.25 4.30 39.90
C LYS A 61 -40.01 5.61 40.05
N VAL A 62 -40.76 5.78 41.14
CA VAL A 62 -41.39 7.06 41.47
C VAL A 62 -40.30 7.98 42.02
N ASP A 63 -39.94 9.03 41.28
CA ASP A 63 -39.12 10.13 41.76
C ASP A 63 -40.08 11.09 42.50
N ILE A 64 -40.04 11.07 43.83
CA ILE A 64 -40.80 12.02 44.66
C ILE A 64 -39.90 13.24 44.86
N PRO A 65 -40.26 14.44 44.35
CA PRO A 65 -39.45 15.64 44.52
C PRO A 65 -39.30 15.95 46.01
N GLY A 66 -38.06 16.17 46.46
CA GLY A 66 -37.73 16.49 47.85
C GLY A 66 -37.52 15.30 48.79
N LEU A 67 -37.72 14.05 48.34
CA LEU A 67 -37.43 12.86 49.14
C LEU A 67 -36.16 12.15 48.66
N GLU A 68 -35.13 12.13 49.50
CA GLU A 68 -33.90 11.40 49.22
C GLU A 68 -34.11 9.89 49.26
N ARG A 69 -33.45 9.17 48.35
CA ARG A 69 -33.53 7.72 48.28
C ARG A 69 -32.49 7.09 49.17
N ILE A 70 -32.92 6.15 50.01
CA ILE A 70 -32.02 5.30 50.79
C ILE A 70 -31.32 4.31 49.83
N THR A 71 -30.02 4.46 49.68
CA THR A 71 -29.18 3.64 48.79
C THR A 71 -28.06 2.96 49.57
N TYR A 72 -27.31 2.05 48.93
CA TYR A 72 -26.13 1.42 49.53
C TYR A 72 -24.81 2.20 49.31
N ALA A 73 -24.87 3.45 48.82
CA ALA A 73 -23.67 4.23 48.47
C ALA A 73 -22.62 4.26 49.58
N ASP A 74 -23.03 4.62 50.80
CA ASP A 74 -22.13 4.81 51.95
C ASP A 74 -21.48 3.51 52.44
N ARG A 75 -22.04 2.35 52.06
CA ARG A 75 -21.52 1.04 52.45
C ARG A 75 -20.34 0.60 51.58
N MET A 76 -20.05 1.26 50.46
CA MET A 76 -19.00 0.91 49.49
C MET A 76 -19.06 -0.51 48.90
N HIS A 77 -20.16 -1.24 49.12
CA HIS A 77 -20.42 -2.55 48.53
C HIS A 77 -21.91 -2.72 48.20
N PHE A 78 -22.22 -3.61 47.25
CA PHE A 78 -23.59 -3.88 46.86
C PHE A 78 -24.37 -4.57 47.99
N VAL A 79 -25.55 -4.06 48.30
CA VAL A 79 -26.46 -4.64 49.31
C VAL A 79 -27.81 -4.98 48.69
N PRO A 80 -28.20 -6.27 48.63
CA PRO A 80 -29.55 -6.67 48.25
C PRO A 80 -30.60 -6.00 49.15
N GLY A 81 -31.65 -5.43 48.55
CA GLY A 81 -32.75 -4.78 49.29
C GLY A 81 -32.65 -3.26 49.41
N LEU A 82 -31.48 -2.67 49.19
CA LEU A 82 -31.31 -1.21 49.07
C LEU A 82 -31.39 -0.74 47.62
N ALA A 83 -31.77 0.52 47.39
CA ALA A 83 -31.78 1.08 46.04
C ALA A 83 -30.34 1.26 45.51
N LYS A 84 -30.13 1.01 44.20
CA LYS A 84 -28.86 1.30 43.53
C LYS A 84 -28.63 2.82 43.46
N PRO A 85 -27.48 3.32 43.96
CA PRO A 85 -27.14 4.74 43.87
C PRO A 85 -26.85 5.17 42.43
N PHE A 86 -26.95 6.48 42.20
CA PHE A 86 -26.47 7.13 40.98
C PHE A 86 -25.12 7.78 41.33
N PHE A 87 -24.07 7.33 40.65
CA PHE A 87 -22.75 7.96 40.76
C PHE A 87 -22.60 8.97 39.61
N PRO A 88 -22.01 10.15 39.86
CA PRO A 88 -21.61 11.04 38.78
C PRO A 88 -20.58 10.33 37.88
N VAL A 89 -20.38 10.85 36.68
CA VAL A 89 -19.30 10.37 35.81
C VAL A 89 -17.99 10.69 36.53
N TRP A 90 -17.25 9.64 36.88
CA TRP A 90 -15.92 9.79 37.47
C TRP A 90 -14.92 10.01 36.33
N GLU A 91 -14.19 11.11 36.41
CA GLU A 91 -13.09 11.43 35.51
C GLU A 91 -11.81 11.56 36.33
N ARG A 92 -10.70 11.18 35.72
CA ARG A 92 -9.38 11.30 36.34
C ARG A 92 -8.86 12.71 36.14
N ASP A 93 -8.34 13.26 37.22
CA ASP A 93 -7.80 14.61 37.36
C ASP A 93 -6.34 14.75 36.89
N TRP A 94 -5.68 13.63 36.58
CA TRP A 94 -4.30 13.59 36.09
C TRP A 94 -4.15 12.66 34.87
N ASN A 95 -3.14 12.93 34.04
CA ASN A 95 -2.88 12.19 32.81
C ASN A 95 -2.07 10.92 33.09
N ASP A 96 -2.63 9.76 32.74
CA ASP A 96 -1.96 8.47 32.76
C ASP A 96 -1.85 7.90 31.33
N PRO A 97 -0.64 7.74 30.79
CA PRO A 97 -0.46 7.19 29.45
C PRO A 97 -1.07 5.79 29.27
N SER A 98 -1.11 4.96 30.32
CA SER A 98 -1.61 3.58 30.25
C SER A 98 -3.14 3.47 30.27
N HIS A 99 -3.83 4.52 30.75
CA HIS A 99 -5.29 4.58 30.87
C HIS A 99 -5.86 5.82 30.18
N PHE A 100 -5.18 6.30 29.13
CA PHE A 100 -5.62 7.45 28.36
C PHE A 100 -6.85 7.11 27.52
N TYR A 101 -7.89 7.93 27.64
CA TYR A 101 -9.05 7.89 26.76
C TYR A 101 -8.94 9.06 25.78
N SER A 102 -8.86 8.75 24.49
CA SER A 102 -8.88 9.78 23.45
C SER A 102 -10.23 10.51 23.44
N SER A 103 -10.18 11.83 23.26
CA SER A 103 -11.36 12.65 22.98
C SER A 103 -12.13 12.12 21.77
N LYS A 104 -13.39 12.55 21.63
CA LYS A 104 -14.18 12.22 20.44
C LYS A 104 -13.51 12.80 19.20
N LEU A 105 -13.75 12.18 18.04
CA LEU A 105 -13.16 12.60 16.77
C LEU A 105 -13.44 14.09 16.45
N GLU A 106 -14.64 14.57 16.75
CA GLU A 106 -15.08 15.95 16.53
C GLU A 106 -14.33 16.96 17.40
N GLU A 107 -13.87 16.54 18.58
CA GLU A 107 -13.15 17.37 19.55
C GLU A 107 -11.63 17.36 19.29
N MET A 108 -11.15 16.55 18.34
CA MET A 108 -9.71 16.46 18.04
C MET A 108 -9.22 17.75 17.35
N PRO A 109 -8.04 18.29 17.72
CA PRO A 109 -7.54 19.56 17.17
C PRO A 109 -7.35 19.60 15.65
N LEU A 110 -7.10 18.45 15.02
CA LEU A 110 -6.90 18.32 13.56
C LEU A 110 -8.17 17.87 12.83
N HIS A 111 -9.32 17.91 13.49
CA HIS A 111 -10.60 17.59 12.87
C HIS A 111 -10.98 18.64 11.82
N LYS A 112 -11.43 18.17 10.66
CA LYS A 112 -11.91 18.98 9.55
C LYS A 112 -13.24 18.43 9.06
N GLU A 113 -14.14 19.34 8.67
CA GLU A 113 -15.45 18.98 8.12
C GLU A 113 -15.30 18.26 6.77
N LYS A 114 -14.42 18.78 5.90
CA LYS A 114 -14.08 18.15 4.62
C LYS A 114 -13.32 16.85 4.86
N GLN A 115 -13.67 15.80 4.12
CA GLN A 115 -12.99 14.51 4.16
C GLN A 115 -11.70 14.54 3.33
N CYS A 116 -10.69 13.80 3.79
CA CYS A 116 -9.46 13.52 3.06
C CYS A 116 -9.34 12.03 2.78
N PHE A 117 -8.93 11.68 1.55
CA PHE A 117 -8.66 10.33 1.13
C PHE A 117 -7.16 10.07 1.13
N ILE A 118 -6.72 9.16 2.02
CA ILE A 118 -5.31 8.85 2.20
C ILE A 118 -4.95 7.58 1.42
N PHE A 119 -3.97 7.71 0.53
CA PHE A 119 -3.29 6.61 -0.13
C PHE A 119 -2.03 6.25 0.65
N SER A 120 -1.95 5.00 1.11
CA SER A 120 -0.85 4.51 1.94
C SER A 120 -0.23 3.24 1.40
N GLN A 121 0.85 2.78 2.02
CA GLN A 121 1.50 1.52 1.63
C GLN A 121 0.61 0.28 1.76
N SER A 122 -0.42 0.32 2.62
CA SER A 122 -1.39 -0.75 2.83
C SER A 122 -2.64 -0.60 1.97
N THR A 123 -2.75 0.50 1.22
CA THR A 123 -3.85 0.73 0.29
C THR A 123 -3.65 -0.13 -0.95
N ASN A 124 -4.69 -0.88 -1.30
CA ASN A 124 -4.72 -1.75 -2.47
C ASN A 124 -5.81 -1.23 -3.42
N PRO A 125 -5.47 -0.45 -4.46
CA PRO A 125 -6.47 0.12 -5.37
C PRO A 125 -7.15 -0.99 -6.18
N LEU A 126 -8.48 -0.93 -6.29
CA LEU A 126 -9.28 -1.94 -6.99
C LEU A 126 -8.93 -2.03 -8.48
N GLU A 127 -9.02 -0.90 -9.19
CA GLU A 127 -8.79 -0.79 -10.65
C GLU A 127 -7.31 -0.60 -11.01
N GLY A 128 -6.41 -0.74 -10.02
CA GLY A 128 -4.98 -0.72 -10.24
C GLY A 128 -4.48 0.55 -10.95
N VAL A 129 -3.84 0.37 -12.11
CA VAL A 129 -3.16 1.45 -12.84
C VAL A 129 -4.14 2.51 -13.32
N ARG A 130 -5.34 2.11 -13.77
CA ARG A 130 -6.36 3.04 -14.27
C ARG A 130 -6.81 4.03 -13.20
N GLN A 131 -7.00 3.54 -11.97
CA GLN A 131 -7.33 4.37 -10.81
C GLN A 131 -6.18 5.34 -10.49
N ALA A 132 -4.93 4.88 -10.51
CA ALA A 132 -3.78 5.73 -10.25
C ALA A 132 -3.62 6.84 -11.31
N LEU A 133 -3.74 6.50 -12.60
CA LEU A 133 -3.67 7.47 -13.71
C LEU A 133 -4.74 8.55 -13.61
N TRP A 134 -5.96 8.16 -13.24
CA TRP A 134 -7.02 9.12 -12.96
C TRP A 134 -6.64 9.99 -11.78
N LEU A 135 -6.25 9.44 -10.62
CA LEU A 135 -5.88 10.24 -9.44
C LEU A 135 -4.75 11.25 -9.71
N THR A 136 -3.77 10.88 -10.54
CA THR A 136 -2.56 11.70 -10.81
C THR A 136 -2.64 12.57 -12.07
N LYS A 137 -3.77 12.57 -12.79
CA LYS A 137 -3.93 13.28 -14.09
C LYS A 137 -2.85 12.87 -15.08
N SER A 138 -2.68 11.58 -15.32
CA SER A 138 -1.56 11.05 -16.07
C SER A 138 -1.98 10.29 -17.32
N ASN A 139 -1.22 10.45 -18.41
CA ASN A 139 -1.27 9.62 -19.60
C ASN A 139 -0.26 8.46 -19.49
N LEU A 140 -0.67 7.28 -19.93
CA LEU A 140 0.12 6.06 -19.90
C LEU A 140 0.74 5.75 -21.27
N THR A 141 2.06 5.58 -21.28
CA THR A 141 2.83 5.06 -22.40
C THR A 141 3.40 3.69 -22.02
N LYS A 142 3.25 2.69 -22.89
CA LYS A 142 3.81 1.35 -22.67
C LYS A 142 5.28 1.31 -23.11
N GLY A 143 6.11 0.62 -22.35
CA GLY A 143 7.56 0.54 -22.55
C GLY A 143 8.31 1.68 -21.87
N LEU A 144 9.62 1.50 -21.71
CA LEU A 144 10.51 2.55 -21.21
C LEU A 144 10.86 3.56 -22.32
N PRO A 145 11.21 4.81 -21.97
CA PRO A 145 11.63 5.80 -22.95
C PRO A 145 12.90 5.39 -23.69
N ASP A 146 12.95 5.66 -25.00
CA ASP A 146 14.10 5.35 -25.86
C ASP A 146 15.39 6.00 -25.36
N GLN A 147 15.31 7.20 -24.80
CA GLN A 147 16.44 7.90 -24.18
C GLN A 147 17.08 7.05 -23.08
N VAL A 148 16.28 6.44 -22.22
CA VAL A 148 16.77 5.58 -21.13
C VAL A 148 17.34 4.28 -21.70
N LEU A 149 16.65 3.64 -22.64
CA LEU A 149 17.11 2.40 -23.26
C LEU A 149 18.43 2.58 -24.04
N SER A 150 18.64 3.75 -24.65
CA SER A 150 19.86 4.08 -25.39
C SER A 150 21.12 4.08 -24.51
N LEU A 151 20.98 4.36 -23.20
CA LEU A 151 22.09 4.39 -22.25
C LEU A 151 22.77 3.01 -22.12
N VAL A 152 22.03 1.92 -22.26
CA VAL A 152 22.60 0.56 -22.17
C VAL A 152 23.37 0.20 -23.43
N ASN A 153 22.91 0.67 -24.59
CA ASN A 153 23.51 0.36 -25.87
C ASN A 153 24.89 1.02 -26.05
N ASN A 154 25.21 2.01 -25.22
CA ASN A 154 26.52 2.67 -25.22
C ASN A 154 27.62 1.72 -24.73
N LYS A 155 28.61 1.47 -25.60
CA LYS A 155 29.75 0.59 -25.30
C LYS A 155 30.53 1.01 -24.04
N ALA A 156 30.56 2.29 -23.71
CA ALA A 156 31.20 2.81 -22.49
C ALA A 156 30.54 2.33 -21.19
N ASN A 157 29.29 1.88 -21.26
CA ASN A 157 28.49 1.45 -20.12
C ASN A 157 28.47 -0.08 -19.97
N GLN A 158 29.16 -0.80 -20.85
CA GLN A 158 29.24 -2.25 -20.80
C GLN A 158 30.24 -2.69 -19.72
N MET A 159 29.78 -3.50 -18.78
CA MET A 159 30.62 -4.10 -17.75
C MET A 159 31.19 -5.44 -18.21
N GLU A 160 32.45 -5.71 -17.85
CA GLU A 160 33.06 -7.02 -18.08
C GLU A 160 32.32 -8.12 -17.30
N ASN A 161 31.96 -9.20 -18.00
CA ASN A 161 31.28 -10.37 -17.46
C ASN A 161 30.00 -10.01 -16.68
N LEU A 162 29.23 -9.03 -17.19
CA LEU A 162 28.02 -8.53 -16.53
C LEU A 162 27.05 -9.66 -16.19
N ASP A 163 26.73 -10.49 -17.18
CA ASP A 163 25.75 -11.57 -17.03
C ASP A 163 26.19 -12.57 -15.94
N ASP A 164 27.47 -12.94 -15.90
CA ASP A 164 28.01 -13.85 -14.88
C ASP A 164 27.95 -13.23 -13.48
N ARG A 165 28.26 -11.93 -13.35
CA ARG A 165 28.16 -11.22 -12.07
C ARG A 165 26.72 -11.14 -11.58
N VAL A 166 25.76 -10.88 -12.47
CA VAL A 166 24.34 -10.84 -12.15
C VAL A 166 23.85 -12.23 -11.75
N GLN A 167 24.20 -13.27 -12.50
CA GLN A 167 23.86 -14.65 -12.13
C GLN A 167 24.47 -15.04 -10.78
N ASN A 168 25.70 -14.61 -10.47
CA ASN A 168 26.31 -14.84 -9.16
C ASN A 168 25.61 -14.05 -8.04
N ALA A 169 25.14 -12.84 -8.30
CA ALA A 169 24.33 -12.08 -7.36
C ALA A 169 22.98 -12.77 -7.07
N ILE A 170 22.35 -13.36 -8.10
CA ILE A 170 21.12 -14.16 -7.94
C ILE A 170 21.41 -15.44 -7.14
N ARG A 171 22.44 -16.20 -7.51
CA ARG A 171 22.85 -17.41 -6.76
C ARG A 171 23.19 -17.08 -5.32
N HIS A 172 23.89 -15.99 -5.07
CA HIS A 172 24.20 -15.54 -3.72
C HIS A 172 22.93 -15.30 -2.92
N ALA A 173 22.04 -14.43 -3.40
CA ALA A 173 20.82 -14.06 -2.67
C ALA A 173 19.88 -15.25 -2.44
N CYS A 174 19.71 -16.12 -3.44
CA CYS A 174 18.73 -17.21 -3.38
C CYS A 174 19.28 -18.52 -2.80
N LEU A 175 20.59 -18.77 -2.85
CA LEU A 175 21.17 -20.09 -2.53
C LEU A 175 22.27 -20.04 -1.45
N TRP A 176 23.08 -18.99 -1.38
CA TRP A 176 24.32 -19.00 -0.59
C TRP A 176 24.34 -18.01 0.59
N ASP A 177 23.43 -17.03 0.62
CA ASP A 177 23.40 -15.97 1.65
C ASP A 177 23.12 -16.51 3.06
N THR A 178 22.37 -17.62 3.17
CA THR A 178 21.85 -18.11 4.44
C THR A 178 22.23 -19.54 4.72
N THR A 179 22.31 -19.89 6.01
CA THR A 179 22.43 -21.29 6.46
C THR A 179 21.11 -22.07 6.39
N GLU A 180 19.99 -21.38 6.23
CA GLU A 180 18.66 -21.97 6.00
C GLU A 180 18.64 -22.67 4.64
N GLU A 181 17.94 -23.82 4.55
CA GLU A 181 17.82 -24.57 3.29
C GLU A 181 17.13 -23.73 2.20
N GLU A 182 16.04 -23.03 2.54
CA GLU A 182 15.35 -22.13 1.61
C GLU A 182 15.19 -20.75 2.26
N PRO A 183 15.87 -19.70 1.76
CA PRO A 183 15.72 -18.36 2.31
C PRO A 183 14.31 -17.82 2.04
N SER A 184 13.72 -17.16 3.03
CA SER A 184 12.44 -16.49 2.86
C SER A 184 12.51 -15.39 1.81
N ARG A 185 11.37 -15.10 1.16
CA ARG A 185 11.25 -14.03 0.16
C ARG A 185 11.67 -12.68 0.70
N GLU A 186 11.31 -12.40 1.94
CA GLU A 186 11.68 -11.17 2.63
C GLU A 186 13.19 -10.93 2.60
N LYS A 187 13.94 -12.01 2.84
CA LYS A 187 15.38 -11.99 2.97
C LYS A 187 16.06 -11.90 1.61
N TYR A 188 15.80 -12.86 0.72
CA TYR A 188 16.51 -12.89 -0.57
C TYR A 188 16.15 -11.70 -1.46
N CYS A 189 14.92 -11.18 -1.43
CA CYS A 189 14.51 -10.04 -2.25
C CYS A 189 15.31 -8.79 -1.87
N GLY A 190 15.46 -8.52 -0.57
CA GLY A 190 16.28 -7.41 -0.07
C GLY A 190 17.75 -7.57 -0.40
N THR A 191 18.32 -8.76 -0.20
CA THR A 191 19.73 -9.05 -0.53
C THR A 191 19.99 -8.93 -2.03
N LEU A 192 19.11 -9.47 -2.87
CA LEU A 192 19.25 -9.41 -4.33
C LEU A 192 19.27 -7.97 -4.82
N VAL A 193 18.30 -7.14 -4.44
CA VAL A 193 18.24 -5.76 -4.91
C VAL A 193 19.48 -4.97 -4.47
N ARG A 194 19.96 -5.16 -3.24
CA ARG A 194 21.21 -4.53 -2.79
C ARG A 194 22.41 -4.99 -3.61
N ASN A 195 22.52 -6.28 -3.91
CA ASN A 195 23.61 -6.81 -4.75
C ASN A 195 23.56 -6.23 -6.17
N LEU A 196 22.38 -6.19 -6.80
CA LEU A 196 22.20 -5.61 -8.13
C LEU A 196 22.54 -4.11 -8.16
N LEU A 197 22.12 -3.37 -7.14
CA LEU A 197 22.46 -1.94 -7.00
C LEU A 197 23.95 -1.72 -6.75
N HIS A 198 24.60 -2.61 -6.00
CA HIS A 198 26.04 -2.57 -5.79
C HIS A 198 26.81 -2.82 -7.10
N LEU A 199 26.34 -3.76 -7.93
CA LEU A 199 26.89 -3.96 -9.28
C LEU A 199 26.77 -2.69 -10.12
N CYS A 200 25.59 -2.04 -10.12
CA CYS A 200 25.41 -0.76 -10.80
C CYS A 200 26.31 0.35 -10.23
N GLY A 201 26.53 0.37 -8.91
CA GLY A 201 27.42 1.32 -8.24
C GLY A 201 28.90 1.15 -8.61
N SER A 202 29.32 -0.04 -9.04
CA SER A 202 30.71 -0.24 -9.50
C SER A 202 31.08 0.57 -10.75
N LEU A 203 30.08 1.03 -11.51
CA LEU A 203 30.24 1.96 -12.64
C LEU A 203 30.61 3.39 -12.19
N GLN A 204 30.68 3.68 -10.89
CA GLN A 204 31.10 4.99 -10.40
C GLN A 204 32.54 5.35 -10.85
N ALA A 205 33.40 4.35 -11.08
CA ALA A 205 34.76 4.57 -11.57
C ALA A 205 34.78 5.12 -13.00
N THR A 206 33.85 4.69 -13.86
CA THR A 206 33.70 5.20 -15.23
C THR A 206 32.84 6.46 -15.27
N HIS A 207 31.85 6.57 -14.38
CA HIS A 207 30.89 7.68 -14.31
C HIS A 207 30.90 8.34 -12.92
N PRO A 208 31.76 9.35 -12.69
CA PRO A 208 31.86 10.03 -11.40
C PRO A 208 30.56 10.67 -10.91
N GLY A 209 29.63 10.99 -11.82
CA GLY A 209 28.31 11.53 -11.49
C GLY A 209 27.47 10.62 -10.59
N LEU A 210 27.71 9.31 -10.62
CA LEU A 210 27.05 8.36 -9.71
C LEU A 210 27.42 8.59 -8.24
N GLY A 211 28.57 9.21 -7.96
CA GLY A 211 29.00 9.56 -6.60
C GLY A 211 28.19 10.69 -5.94
N ARG A 212 27.36 11.40 -6.71
CA ARG A 212 26.49 12.50 -6.22
C ARG A 212 25.11 12.00 -5.76
N ARG A 213 25.04 10.73 -5.32
CA ARG A 213 23.80 10.02 -4.99
C ARG A 213 23.94 9.22 -3.71
N ILE A 214 22.84 9.04 -2.99
CA ILE A 214 22.80 8.26 -1.75
C ILE A 214 21.49 7.47 -1.65
N PHE A 215 21.57 6.31 -1.00
CA PHE A 215 20.40 5.54 -0.65
C PHE A 215 19.86 5.96 0.72
N ALA A 216 18.56 6.24 0.79
CA ALA A 216 17.82 6.48 2.02
C ALA A 216 16.83 5.35 2.26
N GLU A 217 16.85 4.78 3.46
CA GLU A 217 15.88 3.77 3.89
C GLU A 217 14.85 4.38 4.85
N LYS A 218 13.63 3.82 4.87
CA LYS A 218 12.56 4.17 5.83
C LYS A 218 12.15 5.65 5.82
N TYR A 219 12.31 6.33 4.69
CA TYR A 219 11.86 7.71 4.53
C TYR A 219 10.33 7.78 4.54
N SER A 220 9.78 8.89 5.02
CA SER A 220 8.34 9.13 5.07
C SER A 220 7.97 10.26 4.14
N LEU A 221 7.14 9.96 3.14
CA LEU A 221 6.60 10.95 2.22
C LEU A 221 5.21 11.39 2.70
N ALA A 222 4.86 12.67 2.55
CA ALA A 222 3.48 13.08 2.43
C ALA A 222 3.30 14.13 1.35
N ALA A 223 2.30 13.96 0.49
CA ALA A 223 1.95 14.91 -0.57
C ALA A 223 0.43 15.10 -0.55
N THR A 224 -0.03 16.37 -0.57
CA THR A 224 -1.45 16.69 -0.57
C THR A 224 -1.84 17.41 -1.86
N TRP A 225 -2.96 17.02 -2.47
CA TRP A 225 -3.53 17.69 -3.64
C TRP A 225 -5.06 17.58 -3.68
N SER A 226 -5.70 18.45 -4.47
CA SER A 226 -7.14 18.40 -4.73
C SER A 226 -7.41 17.89 -6.14
N ARG A 227 -8.47 17.11 -6.30
CA ARG A 227 -8.99 16.71 -7.60
C ARG A 227 -10.52 16.75 -7.56
N GLY A 228 -11.13 17.54 -8.44
CA GLY A 228 -12.53 17.96 -8.30
C GLY A 228 -12.76 18.59 -6.91
N ASP A 229 -13.85 18.19 -6.25
CA ASP A 229 -14.19 18.67 -4.91
C ASP A 229 -13.50 17.88 -3.79
N GLU A 230 -12.76 16.82 -4.09
CA GLU A 230 -12.17 15.91 -3.11
C GLU A 230 -10.70 16.26 -2.80
N LEU A 231 -10.27 15.92 -1.58
CA LEU A 231 -8.91 16.13 -1.12
C LEU A 231 -8.20 14.78 -0.97
N PHE A 232 -7.01 14.68 -1.55
CA PHE A 232 -6.20 13.48 -1.55
C PHE A 232 -4.87 13.73 -0.86
N GLN A 233 -4.38 12.68 -0.20
CA GLN A 233 -3.06 12.68 0.40
C GLN A 233 -2.38 11.34 0.17
N VAL A 234 -1.17 11.35 -0.40
CA VAL A 234 -0.28 10.19 -0.40
C VAL A 234 0.55 10.29 0.86
N ARG A 235 0.59 9.23 1.67
CA ARG A 235 1.41 9.15 2.87
C ARG A 235 1.93 7.74 3.07
N GLY A 236 3.23 7.59 3.30
CA GLY A 236 3.78 6.26 3.55
C GLY A 236 5.24 6.26 3.95
N LYS A 237 5.63 5.20 4.67
CA LYS A 237 7.04 4.84 4.85
C LYS A 237 7.43 4.02 3.63
N ASN A 238 8.08 4.67 2.69
CA ASN A 238 8.47 4.02 1.46
C ASN A 238 9.82 3.33 1.67
N GLY A 239 10.09 2.33 0.83
CA GLY A 239 11.22 1.41 0.99
C GLY A 239 12.59 2.08 0.86
N LEU A 240 13.32 1.71 -0.18
CA LEU A 240 14.66 2.22 -0.46
C LEU A 240 14.53 3.32 -1.53
N LEU A 241 15.00 4.53 -1.23
CA LEU A 241 15.00 5.66 -2.16
C LEU A 241 16.43 6.01 -2.54
N LEU A 242 16.72 6.04 -3.83
CA LEU A 242 17.93 6.65 -4.35
C LEU A 242 17.67 8.15 -4.50
N ASN A 243 18.43 8.96 -3.77
CA ASN A 243 18.42 10.42 -3.85
C ASN A 243 19.63 10.93 -4.60
N SER A 244 19.50 12.06 -5.29
CA SER A 244 20.56 12.73 -6.03
C SER A 244 20.67 14.21 -5.66
N MET A 245 21.87 14.77 -5.85
CA MET A 245 22.09 16.22 -5.77
C MET A 245 21.44 16.96 -6.94
N ASP A 246 21.46 16.36 -8.13
CA ASP A 246 20.95 16.95 -9.36
C ASP A 246 19.60 16.29 -9.75
N PRO A 247 18.64 17.03 -10.29
CA PRO A 247 17.39 16.46 -10.78
C PRO A 247 17.62 15.55 -11.99
N LEU A 248 16.73 14.59 -12.21
CA LEU A 248 16.70 13.80 -13.43
C LEU A 248 16.35 14.68 -14.63
N PRO A 249 16.95 14.45 -15.81
CA PRO A 249 16.61 15.18 -17.02
C PRO A 249 15.18 14.84 -17.46
N VAL A 250 14.57 15.80 -18.16
CA VAL A 250 13.21 15.68 -18.71
C VAL A 250 13.22 14.64 -19.83
N VAL A 251 12.23 13.74 -19.83
CA VAL A 251 12.10 12.67 -20.82
C VAL A 251 11.29 13.16 -22.02
N ALA A 252 10.06 13.61 -21.78
CA ALA A 252 9.16 14.13 -22.80
C ALA A 252 9.32 15.64 -22.99
N GLY A 253 9.56 16.07 -24.24
CA GLY A 253 9.71 17.46 -24.61
C GLY A 253 8.40 18.26 -24.54
N LYS A 254 8.50 19.58 -24.72
CA LYS A 254 7.33 20.50 -24.62
C LYS A 254 6.21 20.17 -25.61
N GLU A 255 6.54 19.70 -26.80
CA GLU A 255 5.56 19.33 -27.84
C GLU A 255 4.76 18.08 -27.43
N GLU A 256 5.43 17.04 -26.95
CA GLU A 256 4.77 15.82 -26.44
C GLU A 256 3.86 16.13 -25.26
N ILE A 257 4.31 17.02 -24.36
CA ILE A 257 3.52 17.49 -23.22
C ILE A 257 2.26 18.23 -23.71
N GLN A 258 2.37 19.10 -24.71
CA GLN A 258 1.20 19.79 -25.28
C GLN A 258 0.21 18.82 -25.94
N ASN A 259 0.71 17.80 -26.64
CA ASN A 259 -0.14 16.76 -27.25
C ASN A 259 -0.96 15.97 -26.21
N THR A 260 -0.54 15.94 -24.94
CA THR A 260 -1.36 15.31 -23.88
C THR A 260 -2.64 16.06 -23.55
N ALA A 261 -2.80 17.31 -24.01
CA ALA A 261 -4.02 18.08 -23.82
C ALA A 261 -5.23 17.38 -24.44
N ASP A 262 -5.04 16.78 -25.63
CA ASP A 262 -6.09 16.10 -26.40
C ASP A 262 -6.44 14.72 -25.83
N HIS A 263 -5.57 14.13 -25.02
CA HIS A 263 -5.82 12.82 -24.42
C HIS A 263 -6.97 12.90 -23.40
N ILE A 264 -7.94 11.99 -23.47
CA ILE A 264 -9.05 11.91 -22.52
C ILE A 264 -8.73 10.85 -21.47
N LEU A 265 -8.84 11.20 -20.18
CA LEU A 265 -8.64 10.26 -19.10
C LEU A 265 -9.73 9.18 -19.11
N GLU A 266 -9.33 7.92 -19.01
CA GLU A 266 -10.28 6.82 -18.91
C GLU A 266 -11.12 6.93 -17.64
N THR A 267 -12.42 6.70 -17.81
CA THR A 267 -13.35 6.56 -16.69
C THR A 267 -13.62 5.08 -16.44
N PHE A 268 -13.92 4.73 -15.19
CA PHE A 268 -14.24 3.37 -14.75
C PHE A 268 -15.57 3.33 -13.98
N TYR A 269 -16.54 4.11 -14.45
CA TYR A 269 -17.91 4.08 -13.94
C TYR A 269 -18.47 2.64 -14.01
N PRO A 270 -19.12 2.11 -12.94
CA PRO A 270 -19.69 2.81 -11.78
C PRO A 270 -18.77 2.91 -10.54
N ILE A 271 -17.51 2.49 -10.65
CA ILE A 271 -16.58 2.46 -9.52
C ILE A 271 -16.09 3.89 -9.23
N SER A 272 -16.12 4.29 -7.96
CA SER A 272 -15.59 5.59 -7.53
C SER A 272 -14.06 5.59 -7.54
N PRO A 273 -13.39 6.66 -8.02
CA PRO A 273 -11.93 6.80 -7.91
C PRO A 273 -11.39 6.78 -6.48
N THR A 274 -12.25 7.02 -5.49
CA THR A 274 -11.92 7.00 -4.07
C THR A 274 -12.03 5.62 -3.41
N ILE A 275 -12.42 4.59 -4.16
CA ILE A 275 -12.54 3.23 -3.63
C ILE A 275 -11.22 2.74 -3.06
N ASP A 276 -11.29 1.98 -1.96
CA ASP A 276 -10.17 1.44 -1.18
C ASP A 276 -9.19 2.47 -0.57
N LEU A 277 -9.40 3.78 -0.77
CA LEU A 277 -8.65 4.82 -0.08
C LEU A 277 -9.14 4.98 1.37
N GLN A 278 -8.21 5.31 2.28
CA GLN A 278 -8.57 5.52 3.68
C GLN A 278 -9.24 6.88 3.85
N ARG A 279 -10.54 6.89 4.16
CA ARG A 279 -11.33 8.10 4.38
C ARG A 279 -11.20 8.62 5.81
N VAL A 280 -10.71 9.86 5.98
CA VAL A 280 -10.39 10.44 7.29
C VAL A 280 -10.84 11.90 7.40
N HIS A 281 -11.37 12.29 8.57
CA HIS A 281 -11.69 13.68 8.93
C HIS A 281 -10.63 14.38 9.80
N VAL A 282 -9.80 13.60 10.51
CA VAL A 282 -8.73 14.12 11.36
C VAL A 282 -7.41 14.01 10.61
N TYR A 283 -6.99 15.09 9.95
CA TYR A 283 -5.79 15.11 9.12
C TYR A 283 -5.11 16.47 9.10
N LYS A 284 -3.83 16.45 8.74
CA LYS A 284 -3.03 17.66 8.52
C LYS A 284 -2.63 17.73 7.06
N GLU A 285 -2.94 18.85 6.41
CA GLU A 285 -2.48 19.14 5.04
C GLU A 285 -1.00 19.46 5.13
N LEU A 286 -0.19 18.55 4.62
CA LEU A 286 1.26 18.65 4.64
C LEU A 286 1.81 18.10 3.34
N SER A 287 2.86 18.75 2.88
CA SER A 287 3.71 18.28 1.80
C SER A 287 5.14 18.28 2.29
N HIS A 288 5.74 17.10 2.42
CA HIS A 288 7.13 16.93 2.81
C HIS A 288 7.75 15.76 2.07
N THR A 289 8.99 15.95 1.62
CA THR A 289 9.81 14.95 0.91
C THR A 289 10.31 13.83 1.84
N GLY A 290 10.19 14.02 3.16
CA GLY A 290 10.72 13.11 4.18
C GLY A 290 12.08 13.52 4.73
N PHE A 291 12.67 14.58 4.18
CA PHE A 291 13.92 15.17 4.63
C PHE A 291 13.70 16.61 5.07
N LYS A 292 14.70 17.17 5.74
CA LYS A 292 14.75 18.60 6.05
C LYS A 292 15.12 19.40 4.80
N ASP A 293 14.81 20.69 4.81
CA ASP A 293 15.04 21.59 3.66
C ASP A 293 16.53 21.76 3.30
N ASP A 294 17.42 21.55 4.26
CA ASP A 294 18.89 21.62 4.11
C ASP A 294 19.53 20.29 3.69
N TYR A 295 18.72 19.28 3.32
CA TYR A 295 19.24 17.98 2.94
C TYR A 295 20.02 18.02 1.61
N PRO A 296 21.28 17.52 1.57
CA PRO A 296 22.15 17.67 0.40
C PRO A 296 21.70 16.90 -0.85
N TYR A 297 20.81 15.91 -0.72
CA TYR A 297 20.29 15.11 -1.84
C TYR A 297 18.77 15.24 -1.96
N PRO A 298 18.24 16.42 -2.32
CA PRO A 298 16.80 16.69 -2.22
C PRO A 298 15.97 16.08 -3.36
N HIS A 299 16.62 15.59 -4.42
CA HIS A 299 15.92 15.05 -5.60
C HIS A 299 15.76 13.53 -5.49
N ALA A 300 14.51 13.07 -5.52
CA ALA A 300 14.18 11.66 -5.60
C ALA A 300 14.49 11.14 -7.00
N HIS A 301 15.47 10.24 -7.12
CA HIS A 301 15.90 9.68 -8.40
C HIS A 301 15.11 8.39 -8.73
N THR A 302 15.28 7.35 -7.91
CA THR A 302 14.58 6.06 -8.11
C THR A 302 14.05 5.53 -6.80
N LEU A 303 12.76 5.19 -6.77
CA LEU A 303 12.09 4.54 -5.66
C LEU A 303 12.04 3.02 -5.84
N PHE A 304 12.66 2.28 -4.93
CA PHE A 304 12.62 0.81 -4.90
C PHE A 304 11.55 0.31 -3.92
N ILE A 305 10.54 -0.38 -4.46
CA ILE A 305 9.47 -1.02 -3.69
C ILE A 305 9.70 -2.52 -3.68
N LEU A 306 10.12 -3.04 -2.53
CA LEU A 306 10.35 -4.47 -2.34
C LEU A 306 9.07 -5.14 -1.87
N ARG A 307 8.55 -6.08 -2.67
CA ARG A 307 7.53 -7.02 -2.23
C ARG A 307 8.20 -8.19 -1.51
N ALA A 308 8.79 -7.86 -0.38
CA ALA A 308 9.52 -8.80 0.46
C ALA A 308 8.56 -9.63 1.33
N GLY A 309 7.51 -9.00 1.89
CA GLY A 309 6.69 -9.53 2.98
C GLY A 309 5.92 -10.82 2.73
N ASP A 310 5.88 -11.73 3.73
CA ASP A 310 4.92 -12.84 3.87
C ASP A 310 3.53 -12.32 4.32
N THR A 311 3.13 -11.14 3.87
CA THR A 311 1.75 -10.70 4.03
C THR A 311 0.87 -11.66 3.24
N LEU A 312 -0.06 -12.34 3.94
CA LEU A 312 -1.07 -13.28 3.42
C LEU A 312 -1.81 -12.82 2.15
N VAL A 313 -1.70 -11.55 1.78
CA VAL A 313 -2.23 -10.95 0.56
C VAL A 313 -1.08 -10.55 -0.35
N ASN A 314 -0.75 -11.42 -1.30
CA ASN A 314 0.09 -11.06 -2.44
C ASN A 314 -0.59 -9.91 -3.20
N LEU A 315 -0.01 -8.70 -3.17
CA LEU A 315 -0.51 -7.61 -4.02
C LEU A 315 -0.42 -8.06 -5.49
N PRO A 316 -1.54 -8.08 -6.23
CA PRO A 316 -1.53 -8.30 -7.66
C PRO A 316 -0.52 -7.38 -8.36
N PRO A 317 0.14 -7.85 -9.44
CA PRO A 317 1.12 -7.06 -10.20
C PRO A 317 0.60 -5.68 -10.61
N GLU A 318 -0.67 -5.58 -10.98
CA GLU A 318 -1.31 -4.32 -11.38
C GLU A 318 -1.46 -3.31 -10.24
N GLN A 319 -1.82 -3.79 -9.03
CA GLN A 319 -1.92 -2.94 -7.84
C GLN A 319 -0.55 -2.44 -7.39
N LEU A 320 0.50 -3.25 -7.59
CA LEU A 320 1.87 -2.86 -7.33
C LEU A 320 2.30 -1.71 -8.26
N ARG A 321 1.99 -1.79 -9.56
CA ARG A 321 2.24 -0.71 -10.53
C ARG A 321 1.51 0.58 -10.15
N ALA A 322 0.24 0.48 -9.77
CA ALA A 322 -0.53 1.63 -9.28
C ALA A 322 0.16 2.31 -8.09
N LYS A 323 0.64 1.52 -7.14
CA LYS A 323 1.38 2.00 -5.97
C LYS A 323 2.70 2.68 -6.35
N MET A 324 3.44 2.13 -7.32
CA MET A 324 4.64 2.78 -7.87
C MET A 324 4.34 4.16 -8.43
N ILE A 325 3.29 4.29 -9.24
CA ILE A 325 2.85 5.57 -9.84
C ILE A 325 2.51 6.58 -8.75
N MET A 326 1.66 6.19 -7.78
CA MET A 326 1.22 7.10 -6.71
C MET A 326 2.37 7.63 -5.86
N PHE A 327 3.35 6.79 -5.52
CA PHE A 327 4.51 7.23 -4.76
C PHE A 327 5.54 7.99 -5.59
N ALA A 328 5.73 7.65 -6.87
CA ALA A 328 6.57 8.45 -7.76
C ALA A 328 5.97 9.86 -7.95
N PHE A 329 4.66 9.93 -8.19
CA PHE A 329 3.90 11.17 -8.24
C PHE A 329 4.02 11.99 -6.95
N GLY A 330 3.83 11.37 -5.78
CA GLY A 330 3.94 12.09 -4.51
C GLY A 330 5.34 12.69 -4.28
N ASN A 331 6.41 11.97 -4.66
CA ASN A 331 7.78 12.49 -4.58
C ASN A 331 8.00 13.66 -5.55
N ALA A 332 7.50 13.55 -6.79
CA ALA A 332 7.59 14.62 -7.77
C ALA A 332 6.79 15.86 -7.33
N LEU A 333 5.56 15.67 -6.83
CA LEU A 333 4.66 16.74 -6.40
C LEU A 333 5.21 17.49 -5.20
N THR A 334 5.72 16.79 -4.20
CA THR A 334 6.34 17.45 -3.04
C THR A 334 7.55 18.27 -3.44
N ARG A 335 8.40 17.76 -4.34
CA ARG A 335 9.53 18.52 -4.87
C ARG A 335 9.06 19.75 -5.66
N ALA A 336 8.04 19.62 -6.50
CA ALA A 336 7.45 20.74 -7.24
C ALA A 336 6.93 21.82 -6.30
N GLN A 337 6.23 21.41 -5.24
CA GLN A 337 5.68 22.33 -4.23
C GLN A 337 6.78 23.03 -3.42
N THR A 338 7.89 22.35 -3.15
CA THR A 338 9.07 22.97 -2.50
C THR A 338 9.76 23.98 -3.41
N LEU A 339 9.85 23.71 -4.73
CA LEU A 339 10.57 24.57 -5.68
C LEU A 339 9.72 25.77 -6.18
N HIS A 340 8.47 25.52 -6.55
CA HIS A 340 7.60 26.51 -7.20
C HIS A 340 6.47 27.01 -6.29
N GLY A 341 6.43 26.55 -5.03
CA GLY A 341 5.36 26.84 -4.08
C GLY A 341 4.10 26.03 -4.34
N THR A 342 3.04 26.32 -3.58
CA THR A 342 1.76 25.59 -3.63
C THR A 342 0.81 26.04 -4.74
N LYS A 343 1.27 26.88 -5.67
CA LYS A 343 0.44 27.38 -6.78
C LYS A 343 0.22 26.26 -7.81
N ALA A 344 -1.03 26.04 -8.17
CA ALA A 344 -1.40 25.12 -9.24
C ALA A 344 -1.05 25.73 -10.61
N GLY A 345 -0.40 24.97 -11.48
CA GLY A 345 -0.06 25.41 -12.83
C GLY A 345 0.70 24.37 -13.64
N VAL A 346 1.01 24.70 -14.89
CA VAL A 346 1.94 23.94 -15.72
C VAL A 346 3.36 24.29 -15.29
N LEU A 347 4.20 23.28 -15.09
CA LEU A 347 5.58 23.46 -14.65
C LEU A 347 6.46 23.84 -15.85
N GLU A 348 7.31 24.86 -15.67
CA GLU A 348 8.32 25.23 -16.67
C GLU A 348 9.42 24.16 -16.77
N GLU A 349 9.78 23.59 -15.62
CA GLU A 349 10.76 22.51 -15.48
C GLU A 349 10.05 21.25 -14.94
N PRO A 350 9.70 20.29 -15.81
CA PRO A 350 9.11 19.03 -15.39
C PRO A 350 10.02 18.24 -14.46
N ILE A 351 9.42 17.56 -13.47
CA ILE A 351 10.17 16.74 -12.51
C ILE A 351 9.97 15.26 -12.83
N VAL A 352 11.06 14.56 -13.06
CA VAL A 352 11.07 13.12 -13.33
C VAL A 352 11.46 12.34 -12.09
N VAL A 353 10.67 11.31 -11.77
CA VAL A 353 10.95 10.35 -10.69
C VAL A 353 10.74 8.94 -11.22
N GLN A 354 11.70 8.06 -11.00
CA GLN A 354 11.60 6.66 -11.39
C GLN A 354 11.13 5.80 -10.22
N SER A 355 10.54 4.65 -10.52
CA SER A 355 10.27 3.62 -9.53
C SER A 355 10.54 2.23 -10.12
N VAL A 356 11.08 1.36 -9.28
CA VAL A 356 11.29 -0.05 -9.58
C VAL A 356 10.64 -0.86 -8.48
N ALA A 357 9.79 -1.82 -8.84
CA ALA A 357 9.24 -2.75 -7.89
C ALA A 357 9.64 -4.18 -8.24
N THR A 358 9.87 -4.99 -7.22
CA THR A 358 10.26 -6.39 -7.42
C THR A 358 9.85 -7.26 -6.24
N ASP A 359 9.56 -8.52 -6.54
CA ASP A 359 9.41 -9.61 -5.57
C ASP A 359 10.66 -10.51 -5.50
N GLY A 360 11.76 -10.05 -6.10
CA GLY A 360 13.04 -10.75 -6.19
C GLY A 360 13.15 -11.69 -7.38
N GLN A 361 12.10 -11.85 -8.19
CA GLN A 361 12.14 -12.62 -9.44
C GLN A 361 11.63 -11.79 -10.61
N MET A 362 10.49 -11.13 -10.44
CA MET A 362 9.86 -10.26 -11.41
C MET A 362 10.16 -8.80 -11.06
N PHE A 363 10.40 -8.00 -12.08
CA PHE A 363 10.67 -6.58 -11.98
C PHE A 363 9.62 -5.80 -12.78
N GLN A 364 9.23 -4.66 -12.24
CA GLN A 364 8.37 -3.70 -12.88
C GLN A 364 9.08 -2.36 -12.86
N PHE A 365 9.02 -1.64 -13.97
CA PHE A 365 9.71 -0.37 -14.12
C PHE A 365 8.70 0.73 -14.45
N VAL A 366 8.79 1.85 -13.74
CA VAL A 366 7.97 3.03 -13.96
C VAL A 366 8.86 4.26 -14.04
N VAL A 367 8.64 5.09 -15.06
CA VAL A 367 9.19 6.44 -15.12
C VAL A 367 8.00 7.40 -15.07
N PHE A 368 7.97 8.28 -14.08
CA PHE A 368 6.92 9.27 -13.92
C PHE A 368 7.50 10.66 -14.20
N GLN A 369 6.84 11.43 -15.06
CA GLN A 369 7.16 12.83 -15.31
C GLN A 369 5.99 13.72 -14.91
N LEU A 370 6.23 14.60 -13.93
CA LEU A 370 5.30 15.61 -13.48
C LEU A 370 5.43 16.85 -14.36
N ASN A 371 4.40 17.13 -15.15
CA ASN A 371 4.32 18.27 -16.06
C ASN A 371 3.43 19.39 -15.50
N THR A 372 2.44 19.04 -14.67
CA THR A 372 1.51 20.02 -14.10
C THR A 372 1.11 19.66 -12.67
N THR A 373 0.92 20.69 -11.86
CA THR A 373 0.31 20.63 -10.52
C THR A 373 -1.16 21.04 -10.54
N ASP A 374 -1.70 21.45 -11.70
CA ASP A 374 -3.12 21.75 -11.87
C ASP A 374 -3.92 20.48 -12.18
N LEU A 375 -4.40 19.86 -11.11
CA LEU A 375 -5.06 18.56 -11.10
C LEU A 375 -6.58 18.66 -10.92
N GLN A 376 -7.13 19.86 -10.78
CA GLN A 376 -8.58 20.06 -10.60
C GLN A 376 -9.37 19.78 -11.88
N PRO A 377 -9.06 20.41 -13.03
CA PRO A 377 -9.74 20.10 -14.28
C PRO A 377 -9.19 18.80 -14.89
N ASP A 378 -10.06 18.03 -15.54
CA ASP A 378 -9.64 16.88 -16.35
C ASP A 378 -9.00 17.31 -17.69
N GLU A 379 -9.29 18.54 -18.14
CA GLU A 379 -8.79 19.16 -19.37
C GLU A 379 -7.37 19.73 -19.21
N GLY A 380 -6.73 20.01 -20.35
CA GLY A 380 -5.39 20.58 -20.42
C GLY A 380 -4.27 19.55 -20.32
N VAL A 381 -3.06 20.06 -20.13
CA VAL A 381 -1.81 19.27 -20.07
C VAL A 381 -1.90 18.21 -18.97
N LYS A 382 -1.36 17.02 -19.26
CA LYS A 382 -1.36 15.88 -18.35
C LYS A 382 0.07 15.46 -18.02
N ASN A 383 0.20 14.79 -16.90
CA ASN A 383 1.44 14.14 -16.49
C ASN A 383 1.68 12.91 -17.37
N MET A 384 2.91 12.42 -17.47
CA MET A 384 3.24 11.27 -18.33
C MET A 384 3.86 10.16 -17.51
N VAL A 385 3.51 8.93 -17.86
CA VAL A 385 3.97 7.72 -17.17
C VAL A 385 4.36 6.68 -18.21
N TRP A 386 5.58 6.19 -18.10
CA TRP A 386 6.08 5.06 -18.89
C TRP A 386 6.14 3.83 -18.00
N ILE A 387 5.55 2.73 -18.46
CA ILE A 387 5.49 1.48 -17.70
C ILE A 387 6.04 0.34 -18.56
N ASP A 388 6.99 -0.39 -17.99
CA ASP A 388 7.40 -1.69 -18.51
C ASP A 388 7.03 -2.79 -17.52
N GLU A 389 6.18 -3.70 -17.99
CA GLU A 389 5.40 -4.61 -17.18
C GLU A 389 6.07 -5.99 -17.07
N ASP A 390 6.03 -6.57 -15.87
CA ASP A 390 6.22 -8.00 -15.58
C ASP A 390 7.48 -8.63 -16.21
N GLN A 391 8.62 -7.96 -16.04
CA GLN A 391 9.92 -8.37 -16.55
C GLN A 391 10.57 -9.40 -15.62
N LEU A 392 10.60 -10.67 -16.03
CA LEU A 392 11.28 -11.73 -15.27
C LEU A 392 12.80 -11.60 -15.37
N LEU A 393 13.51 -11.66 -14.24
CA LEU A 393 14.98 -11.72 -14.22
C LEU A 393 15.48 -13.15 -14.42
N TYR A 394 14.77 -14.14 -13.90
CA TYR A 394 15.05 -15.56 -14.05
C TYR A 394 13.78 -16.41 -13.90
N ASP A 395 13.76 -17.61 -14.47
CA ASP A 395 12.57 -18.49 -14.44
C ASP A 395 12.49 -19.32 -13.14
N SER A 396 13.61 -19.85 -12.64
CA SER A 396 13.65 -20.46 -11.31
C SER A 396 15.04 -20.48 -10.70
N ALA A 397 15.11 -20.43 -9.37
CA ALA A 397 16.31 -20.66 -8.58
C ALA A 397 16.00 -21.78 -7.58
N ILE A 398 16.54 -22.97 -7.84
CA ILE A 398 16.20 -24.19 -7.10
C ILE A 398 17.37 -24.56 -6.19
N VAL A 399 17.12 -24.63 -4.89
CA VAL A 399 18.13 -25.02 -3.89
C VAL A 399 18.41 -26.52 -3.98
N CYS A 400 17.37 -27.35 -3.89
CA CYS A 400 17.51 -28.80 -3.87
C CYS A 400 17.08 -29.43 -5.21
N PRO A 401 17.89 -30.33 -5.81
CA PRO A 401 17.55 -30.94 -7.09
C PRO A 401 16.32 -31.85 -6.95
N VAL A 402 15.40 -31.77 -7.92
CA VAL A 402 14.20 -32.61 -7.94
C VAL A 402 14.53 -33.95 -8.57
N LEU A 403 14.59 -34.99 -7.73
CA LEU A 403 14.88 -36.37 -8.14
C LEU A 403 13.58 -37.15 -8.38
N LYS A 404 13.45 -37.79 -9.55
CA LYS A 404 12.38 -38.75 -9.84
C LYS A 404 13.00 -40.08 -10.27
N ARG A 405 12.68 -41.18 -9.56
CA ARG A 405 13.22 -42.53 -9.83
C ARG A 405 14.76 -42.56 -9.92
N LYS A 406 15.44 -41.89 -8.98
CA LYS A 406 16.92 -41.75 -8.93
C LYS A 406 17.56 -41.03 -10.13
N VAL A 407 16.76 -40.32 -10.93
CA VAL A 407 17.23 -39.45 -12.01
C VAL A 407 16.94 -38.00 -11.65
N VAL A 408 17.91 -37.11 -11.85
CA VAL A 408 17.73 -35.66 -11.67
C VAL A 408 16.83 -35.16 -12.79
N HIS A 409 15.62 -34.72 -12.44
CA HIS A 409 14.69 -34.13 -13.39
C HIS A 409 14.84 -32.62 -13.47
N ILE A 410 15.17 -31.98 -12.35
CA ILE A 410 15.46 -30.55 -12.30
C ILE A 410 16.75 -30.37 -11.48
N PRO A 411 17.84 -29.86 -12.08
CA PRO A 411 19.08 -29.63 -11.36
C PRO A 411 18.93 -28.49 -10.35
N ALA A 412 19.73 -28.52 -9.29
CA ALA A 412 19.89 -27.37 -8.42
C ALA A 412 20.61 -26.24 -9.16
N GLY A 413 20.22 -25.01 -8.88
CA GLY A 413 20.81 -23.81 -9.44
C GLY A 413 19.80 -22.88 -10.10
N LEU A 414 20.36 -21.92 -10.83
CA LEU A 414 19.62 -20.87 -11.54
C LEU A 414 19.30 -21.33 -12.96
N SER A 415 18.06 -21.13 -13.40
CA SER A 415 17.62 -21.40 -14.76
C SER A 415 16.83 -20.23 -15.36
N GLY A 416 16.95 -20.05 -16.68
CA GLY A 416 16.15 -19.08 -17.42
C GLY A 416 16.49 -17.62 -17.14
N TYR A 417 17.77 -17.31 -16.89
CA TYR A 417 18.24 -15.94 -16.70
C TYR A 417 18.00 -15.08 -17.95
N LYS A 418 17.49 -13.86 -17.76
CA LYS A 418 17.20 -12.89 -18.82
C LYS A 418 18.00 -11.61 -18.56
N SER A 419 19.00 -11.34 -19.40
CA SER A 419 19.90 -10.19 -19.24
C SER A 419 19.20 -8.85 -19.47
N GLU A 420 18.19 -8.81 -20.34
CA GLU A 420 17.40 -7.62 -20.68
C GLU A 420 16.80 -6.93 -19.44
N THR A 421 16.31 -7.71 -18.46
CA THR A 421 15.71 -7.18 -17.23
C THR A 421 16.72 -6.41 -16.39
N PHE A 422 17.95 -6.94 -16.27
CA PHE A 422 19.01 -6.24 -15.53
C PHE A 422 19.53 -5.03 -16.32
N GLN A 423 19.62 -5.14 -17.64
CA GLN A 423 19.99 -4.03 -18.51
C GLN A 423 19.05 -2.83 -18.32
N LYS A 424 17.74 -3.05 -18.28
CA LYS A 424 16.74 -1.99 -18.01
C LYS A 424 16.92 -1.36 -16.61
N LEU A 425 17.19 -2.19 -15.59
CA LEU A 425 17.49 -1.69 -14.24
C LEU A 425 18.75 -0.80 -14.24
N MET A 426 19.81 -1.23 -14.93
CA MET A 426 21.05 -0.49 -15.07
C MET A 426 20.83 0.82 -15.85
N ALA A 427 20.00 0.80 -16.90
CA ALA A 427 19.61 1.97 -17.66
C ALA A 427 18.99 3.06 -16.78
N LEU A 428 18.03 2.66 -15.95
CA LEU A 428 17.38 3.56 -15.00
C LEU A 428 18.37 4.09 -13.97
N TYR A 429 19.27 3.24 -13.46
CA TYR A 429 20.30 3.66 -12.52
C TYR A 429 21.29 4.66 -13.15
N LEU A 430 21.67 4.51 -14.42
CA LEU A 430 22.59 5.41 -15.11
C LEU A 430 21.95 6.73 -15.57
N HIS A 431 20.61 6.78 -15.66
CA HIS A 431 19.88 7.96 -16.10
C HIS A 431 20.26 9.20 -15.27
N GLY A 432 20.62 10.31 -15.91
CA GLY A 432 21.03 11.54 -15.23
C GLY A 432 22.42 11.50 -14.56
N ALA A 433 23.27 10.51 -14.88
CA ALA A 433 24.69 10.50 -14.51
C ALA A 433 25.63 10.44 -15.73
N VAL A 434 25.11 10.06 -16.90
CA VAL A 434 25.81 9.91 -18.17
C VAL A 434 25.32 10.95 -19.16
#